data_AF-A0A962ZXB2-F1
#
_entry.id   AF-A0A962ZXB2-F1
#
_cell.length_a   1.000
_cell.length_b   1.000
_cell.length_c   1.000
_cell.angle_alpha   90.00
_cell.angle_beta   90.00
_cell.angle_gamma   90.00
#
_symmetry.space_group_name_H-M   'P 1'
#
loop_
_entity.id
_entity.type
_entity.pdbx_description
1 polymer ?
#
loop_
_entity_poly.entity_id
_entity_poly.type
_entity_poly.pdbx_seq_one_letter_code
_entity_poly.pdbx_strand_id
1 'polypeptide(L)'
;MGLALLLSCWPLLLRAELVPNLYTAAVPVADQAPATLAKASKEALSEVLVKVTGSVEVLRNPVISAALGEARGHVQRYGFERGAAPDRELLARIEFDGSWVTALVIEAGVPLWTANRPAVLVWLVEDGSQGHQLVSADSSPAMVADLRAAFARRGIPMQ
;
A
#
# COMPACT_ATOMS: atom_id res chain seq x y z
N MET A 1 50.51 -29.62 -5.90
CA MET A 1 49.58 -28.97 -4.95
C MET A 1 48.81 -27.92 -5.74
N GLY A 2 47.65 -28.28 -6.31
CA GLY A 2 46.82 -27.39 -7.12
C GLY A 2 45.73 -26.76 -6.26
N LEU A 3 45.74 -25.43 -6.16
CA LEU A 3 44.81 -24.65 -5.36
C LEU A 3 43.46 -24.56 -6.11
N ALA A 4 42.44 -25.26 -5.62
CA ALA A 4 41.08 -25.15 -6.15
C ALA A 4 40.44 -23.84 -5.65
N LEU A 5 40.26 -22.88 -6.55
CA LEU A 5 39.46 -21.68 -6.32
C LEU A 5 37.97 -22.05 -6.39
N LEU A 6 37.39 -22.38 -5.24
CA LEU A 6 35.94 -22.45 -5.07
C LEU A 6 35.40 -21.01 -5.01
N LEU A 7 34.95 -20.50 -6.15
CA LEU A 7 34.08 -19.33 -6.24
C LEU A 7 32.75 -19.67 -5.54
N SER A 8 32.72 -19.44 -4.23
CA SER A 8 31.50 -19.52 -3.43
C SER A 8 30.60 -18.35 -3.84
N CYS A 9 29.73 -18.60 -4.83
CA CYS A 9 28.63 -17.71 -5.17
C CYS A 9 27.62 -17.82 -4.03
N TRP A 10 27.77 -16.97 -3.01
CA TRP A 10 26.78 -16.83 -1.96
C TRP A 10 25.49 -16.38 -2.65
N PRO A 11 24.38 -17.16 -2.60
CA PRO A 11 23.13 -16.65 -3.10
C PRO A 11 22.81 -15.46 -2.19
N LEU A 12 22.84 -14.25 -2.77
CA LEU A 12 22.14 -13.12 -2.18
C LEU A 12 20.69 -13.57 -2.10
N LEU A 13 20.27 -13.93 -0.90
CA LEU A 13 18.88 -14.14 -0.55
C LEU A 13 18.21 -12.78 -0.77
N LEU A 14 17.80 -12.51 -1.99
CA LEU A 14 16.82 -11.48 -2.33
C LEU A 14 15.54 -11.92 -1.63
N ARG A 15 15.40 -11.54 -0.37
CA ARG A 15 14.12 -11.65 0.33
C ARG A 15 13.17 -10.70 -0.38
N ALA A 16 12.31 -11.27 -1.22
CA ALA A 16 11.12 -10.57 -1.67
C ALA A 16 10.33 -10.24 -0.40
N GLU A 17 10.36 -8.97 0.00
CA GLU A 17 9.61 -8.50 1.14
C GLU A 17 8.14 -8.54 0.78
N LEU A 18 7.42 -9.54 1.32
CA LEU A 18 5.97 -9.61 1.23
C LEU A 18 5.41 -8.31 1.79
N VAL A 19 4.84 -7.46 0.93
CA VAL A 19 4.23 -6.20 1.37
C VAL A 19 3.13 -6.54 2.39
N PRO A 20 3.32 -6.20 3.67
CA PRO A 20 2.32 -6.50 4.67
C PRO A 20 1.04 -5.72 4.36
N ASN A 21 -0.12 -6.31 4.65
CA ASN A 21 -1.42 -5.65 4.54
C ASN A 21 -1.78 -5.19 3.10
N LEU A 22 -1.34 -5.93 2.07
CA LEU A 22 -1.61 -5.55 0.66
C LEU A 22 -3.11 -5.43 0.35
N TYR A 23 -3.93 -6.27 0.96
CA TYR A 23 -5.39 -6.31 0.78
C TYR A 23 -6.16 -5.62 1.91
N THR A 24 -5.51 -4.65 2.57
CA THR A 24 -6.07 -3.93 3.70
C THR A 24 -6.00 -2.43 3.47
N ALA A 25 -7.07 -1.72 3.84
CA ALA A 25 -7.14 -0.27 3.86
C ALA A 25 -7.80 0.22 5.16
N ALA A 26 -7.52 1.46 5.55
CA ALA A 26 -8.10 2.11 6.72
C ALA A 26 -8.76 3.41 6.26
N VAL A 27 -10.08 3.50 6.42
CA VAL A 27 -10.87 4.64 5.93
C VAL A 27 -11.56 5.35 7.09
N PRO A 28 -11.66 6.69 7.05
CA PRO A 28 -12.36 7.45 8.07
C PRO A 28 -13.86 7.17 8.03
N VAL A 29 -14.47 7.03 9.20
CA VAL A 29 -15.90 6.75 9.37
C VAL A 29 -16.51 7.63 10.45
N ALA A 30 -17.76 8.04 10.24
CA ALA A 30 -18.49 8.83 11.22
C ALA A 30 -18.91 8.01 12.44
N ASP A 31 -19.20 6.73 12.24
CA ASP A 31 -19.71 5.81 13.27
C ASP A 31 -19.40 4.34 12.91
N GLN A 32 -19.89 3.42 13.73
CA GLN A 32 -19.74 1.98 13.55
C GLN A 32 -21.01 1.32 12.98
N ALA A 33 -21.92 2.09 12.40
CA ALA A 33 -23.18 1.56 11.89
C ALA A 33 -22.94 0.65 10.66
N PRO A 34 -23.79 -0.37 10.44
CA PRO A 34 -23.65 -1.26 9.29
C PRO A 34 -23.67 -0.56 7.93
N ALA A 35 -24.46 0.51 7.79
CA ALA A 35 -24.54 1.31 6.56
C ALA A 35 -23.23 2.07 6.30
N THR A 36 -22.65 2.67 7.34
CA THR A 36 -21.34 3.33 7.28
C THR A 36 -20.26 2.32 6.93
N LEU A 37 -20.29 1.13 7.51
CA LEU A 37 -19.34 0.06 7.19
C LEU A 37 -19.47 -0.42 5.73
N ALA A 38 -20.67 -0.48 5.16
CA ALA A 38 -20.85 -0.82 3.75
C ALA A 38 -20.23 0.23 2.81
N LYS A 39 -20.44 1.52 3.10
CA LYS A 39 -19.79 2.62 2.38
C LYS A 39 -18.27 2.57 2.53
N ALA A 40 -17.79 2.38 3.77
CA ALA A 40 -16.37 2.24 4.08
C ALA A 40 -15.73 1.06 3.35
N SER A 41 -16.44 -0.07 3.21
CA SER A 41 -15.95 -1.24 2.46
C SER A 41 -15.74 -0.90 0.98
N LYS A 42 -16.65 -0.13 0.37
CA LYS A 42 -16.50 0.32 -1.02
C LYS A 42 -15.27 1.21 -1.21
N GLU A 43 -15.07 2.14 -0.29
CA GLU A 43 -13.93 3.07 -0.30
C GLU A 43 -12.61 2.32 -0.07
N ALA A 44 -12.57 1.46 0.95
CA ALA A 44 -11.41 0.63 1.28
C ALA A 44 -11.02 -0.30 0.12
N LEU A 45 -11.99 -0.90 -0.58
CA LEU A 45 -11.70 -1.72 -1.76
C LEU A 45 -11.08 -0.89 -2.88
N SER A 46 -11.53 0.35 -3.07
CA SER A 46 -10.97 1.25 -4.07
C SER A 46 -9.48 1.51 -3.80
N GLU A 47 -9.12 1.79 -2.54
CA GLU A 47 -7.72 1.96 -2.13
C GLU A 47 -6.89 0.69 -2.34
N VAL A 48 -7.43 -0.47 -1.96
CA VAL A 48 -6.77 -1.77 -2.13
C VAL A 48 -6.49 -2.04 -3.61
N LEU A 49 -7.45 -1.78 -4.50
CA LEU A 49 -7.27 -1.98 -5.94
C LEU A 49 -6.20 -1.05 -6.52
N VAL A 50 -6.15 0.22 -6.07
CA VAL A 50 -5.06 1.13 -6.45
C VAL A 50 -3.72 0.62 -5.92
N LYS A 51 -3.66 0.09 -4.70
CA LYS A 51 -2.44 -0.46 -4.11
C LYS A 51 -1.95 -1.72 -4.83
N VAL A 52 -2.87 -2.58 -5.28
CA VAL A 52 -2.60 -3.84 -5.98
C VAL A 52 -2.18 -3.60 -7.44
N THR A 53 -2.81 -2.64 -8.13
CA THR A 53 -2.55 -2.35 -9.55
C THR A 53 -1.54 -1.22 -9.77
N GLY A 54 -1.30 -0.39 -8.75
CA GLY A 54 -0.44 0.80 -8.81
C GLY A 54 -1.00 1.97 -9.59
N SER A 55 -2.26 1.92 -10.05
CA SER A 55 -2.86 2.97 -10.88
C SER A 55 -4.27 3.34 -10.40
N VAL A 56 -4.54 4.64 -10.25
CA VAL A 56 -5.89 5.16 -9.94
C VAL A 56 -6.88 4.95 -11.08
N GLU A 57 -6.38 4.81 -12.32
CA GLU A 57 -7.20 4.58 -13.51
C GLU A 57 -7.95 3.25 -13.45
N VAL A 58 -7.52 2.31 -12.60
CA VAL A 58 -8.22 1.04 -12.35
C VAL A 58 -9.68 1.25 -11.94
N LEU A 59 -9.97 2.34 -11.23
CA LEU A 59 -11.32 2.64 -10.72
C LEU A 59 -12.29 3.08 -11.83
N ARG A 60 -11.77 3.40 -13.02
CA ARG A 60 -12.59 3.70 -14.22
C ARG A 60 -12.91 2.45 -15.04
N ASN A 61 -12.28 1.31 -14.74
CA ASN A 61 -12.59 0.06 -15.42
C ASN A 61 -14.02 -0.39 -15.05
N PRO A 62 -14.89 -0.71 -16.03
CA PRO A 62 -16.29 -1.03 -15.76
C PRO A 62 -16.47 -2.30 -14.91
N VAL A 63 -15.60 -3.30 -15.06
CA VAL A 63 -15.61 -4.53 -14.23
C VAL A 63 -15.32 -4.18 -12.77
N ILE A 64 -14.28 -3.36 -12.56
CA ILE A 64 -13.89 -2.88 -11.22
C ILE A 64 -15.00 -2.04 -10.60
N SER A 65 -15.55 -1.08 -11.35
CA SER A 65 -16.59 -0.18 -10.87
C SER A 65 -17.86 -0.92 -10.43
N ALA A 66 -18.22 -1.99 -11.15
CA ALA A 66 -19.32 -2.86 -10.78
C ALA A 66 -19.04 -3.62 -9.47
N ALA A 67 -17.85 -4.21 -9.35
CA ALA A 67 -17.44 -4.99 -8.17
C ALA A 67 -17.34 -4.16 -6.87
N LEU A 68 -17.17 -2.85 -6.97
CA LEU A 68 -17.19 -1.95 -5.80
C LEU A 68 -18.51 -2.01 -5.00
N GLY A 69 -19.63 -2.37 -5.65
CA GLY A 69 -20.90 -2.57 -4.96
C GLY A 69 -20.94 -3.83 -4.07
N GLU A 70 -20.11 -4.82 -4.39
CA GLU A 70 -20.06 -6.13 -3.73
C GLU A 70 -18.99 -6.18 -2.63
N ALA A 71 -18.21 -5.10 -2.47
CA ALA A 71 -17.07 -5.01 -1.56
C ALA A 71 -17.35 -5.58 -0.16
N ARG A 72 -18.51 -5.25 0.43
CA ARG A 72 -18.87 -5.68 1.79
C ARG A 72 -18.95 -7.20 1.93
N GLY A 73 -19.34 -7.92 0.88
CA GLY A 73 -19.43 -9.38 0.85
C GLY A 73 -18.08 -10.09 0.84
N HIS A 74 -17.02 -9.38 0.44
CA HIS A 74 -15.66 -9.92 0.31
C HIS A 74 -14.71 -9.44 1.41
N VAL A 75 -15.25 -8.83 2.47
CA VAL A 75 -14.50 -8.49 3.69
C VAL A 75 -14.25 -9.75 4.51
N GLN A 76 -12.97 -10.09 4.72
CA GLN A 76 -12.58 -11.18 5.63
C GLN A 76 -12.55 -10.71 7.08
N ARG A 77 -11.99 -9.53 7.34
CA ARG A 77 -11.85 -8.97 8.69
C ARG A 77 -12.04 -7.47 8.65
N TYR A 78 -12.59 -6.92 9.72
CA TYR A 78 -12.60 -5.48 9.94
C TYR A 78 -12.45 -5.16 11.43
N GLY A 79 -12.00 -3.94 11.71
CA GLY A 79 -11.90 -3.40 13.06
C GLY A 79 -12.01 -1.88 13.03
N PHE A 80 -12.33 -1.30 14.18
CA PHE A 80 -12.34 0.14 14.35
C PHE A 80 -11.18 0.56 15.24
N GLU A 81 -10.43 1.57 14.79
CA GLU A 81 -9.32 2.14 15.54
C GLU A 81 -9.49 3.66 15.59
N ARG A 82 -9.02 4.30 16.67
CA ARG A 82 -8.95 5.76 16.72
C ARG A 82 -7.60 6.20 16.21
N GLY A 83 -7.59 7.15 15.28
CA GLY A 83 -6.39 7.80 14.78
C GLY A 83 -5.61 8.50 15.90
N ALA A 84 -4.38 8.90 15.57
CA ALA A 84 -3.54 9.65 16.49
C ALA A 84 -4.16 11.03 16.84
N ALA A 85 -3.80 11.57 18.00
CA ALA A 85 -4.17 12.94 18.39
C ALA A 85 -3.58 13.95 17.37
N PRO A 86 -4.23 15.11 17.13
CA PRO A 86 -5.29 15.74 17.93
C PRO A 86 -6.73 15.32 17.59
N ASP A 87 -7.03 14.95 16.34
CA ASP A 87 -8.42 14.78 15.88
C ASP A 87 -9.08 13.46 16.28
N ARG A 88 -8.30 12.43 16.67
CA ARG A 88 -8.79 11.11 17.13
C ARG A 88 -9.91 10.53 16.24
N GLU A 89 -9.76 10.70 14.93
CA GLU A 89 -10.74 10.26 13.94
C GLU A 89 -10.99 8.76 14.05
N LEU A 90 -12.24 8.33 13.91
CA LEU A 90 -12.59 6.91 13.90
C LEU A 90 -12.26 6.34 12.52
N LEU A 91 -11.37 5.36 12.48
CA LEU A 91 -10.96 4.67 11.27
C LEU A 91 -11.55 3.26 11.27
N ALA A 92 -12.09 2.84 10.13
CA ALA A 92 -12.44 1.45 9.86
C ALA A 92 -11.29 0.80 9.08
N ARG A 93 -10.57 -0.12 9.72
CA ARG A 93 -9.57 -0.97 9.08
C ARG A 93 -10.27 -2.20 8.51
N ILE A 94 -10.18 -2.41 7.20
CA ILE A 94 -10.90 -3.45 6.46
C ILE A 94 -9.90 -4.28 5.67
N GLU A 95 -9.97 -5.60 5.82
CA GLU A 95 -9.18 -6.61 5.12
C GLU A 95 -10.08 -7.43 4.21
N PHE A 96 -9.71 -7.51 2.93
CA PHE A 96 -10.45 -8.24 1.91
C PHE A 96 -9.85 -9.61 1.63
N ASP A 97 -10.66 -10.48 1.03
CA ASP A 97 -10.17 -11.72 0.46
C ASP A 97 -9.20 -11.45 -0.69
N GLY A 98 -7.92 -11.68 -0.45
CA GLY A 98 -6.86 -11.44 -1.43
C GLY A 98 -7.00 -12.28 -2.70
N SER A 99 -7.58 -13.49 -2.61
CA SER A 99 -7.81 -14.35 -3.79
C SER A 99 -8.89 -13.75 -4.69
N TRP A 100 -9.96 -13.23 -4.08
CA TRP A 100 -11.02 -12.55 -4.80
C TRP A 100 -10.54 -11.23 -5.44
N VAL A 101 -9.82 -10.39 -4.69
CA VAL A 101 -9.25 -9.13 -5.23
C VAL A 101 -8.32 -9.43 -6.41
N THR A 102 -7.49 -10.46 -6.30
CA THR A 102 -6.58 -10.88 -7.39
C THR A 102 -7.36 -11.35 -8.61
N ALA A 103 -8.38 -12.20 -8.42
CA ALA A 103 -9.24 -12.67 -9.51
C ALA A 103 -9.95 -11.52 -10.22
N LEU A 104 -10.49 -10.56 -9.45
CA LEU A 104 -11.15 -9.37 -9.98
C LEU A 104 -10.21 -8.53 -10.87
N VAL A 105 -8.97 -8.31 -10.44
CA VAL A 105 -7.99 -7.55 -11.23
C VAL A 105 -7.61 -8.28 -12.52
N ILE A 106 -7.46 -9.61 -12.46
CA ILE A 106 -7.18 -10.45 -13.63
C ILE A 106 -8.36 -10.42 -14.61
N GLU A 107 -9.59 -10.57 -14.11
CA GLU A 107 -10.82 -10.52 -14.90
C GLU A 107 -10.99 -9.16 -15.59
N ALA A 108 -10.67 -8.08 -14.88
CA ALA A 108 -10.69 -6.73 -15.42
C ALA A 108 -9.62 -6.47 -16.49
N GLY A 109 -8.70 -7.42 -16.73
CA GLY A 109 -7.60 -7.29 -17.70
C GLY A 109 -6.56 -6.25 -17.29
N VAL A 110 -6.48 -5.92 -15.99
CA VAL A 110 -5.59 -4.87 -15.49
C VAL A 110 -4.27 -5.51 -15.02
N PRO A 111 -3.12 -4.87 -15.29
CA PRO A 111 -1.84 -5.38 -14.81
C PRO A 111 -1.82 -5.49 -13.28
N LEU A 112 -1.50 -6.68 -12.78
CA LEU A 112 -1.12 -6.87 -11.39
C LEU A 112 0.33 -6.39 -11.21
N TRP A 113 0.56 -5.48 -10.26
CA TRP A 113 1.93 -5.15 -9.89
C TRP A 113 2.52 -6.35 -9.16
N THR A 114 3.33 -7.17 -9.84
CA THR A 114 3.88 -8.41 -9.29
C THR A 114 4.67 -8.11 -8.00
N ALA A 115 4.51 -8.96 -6.99
CA ALA A 115 5.04 -8.84 -5.63
C ALA A 115 6.56 -8.55 -5.50
N ASN A 116 7.33 -8.63 -6.59
CA ASN A 116 8.71 -8.18 -6.64
C ASN A 116 8.75 -6.65 -6.78
N ARG A 117 8.51 -5.94 -5.67
CA ARG A 117 8.64 -4.48 -5.62
C ARG A 117 10.11 -4.15 -5.35
N PRO A 118 10.90 -3.71 -6.35
CA PRO A 118 12.24 -3.22 -6.05
C PRO A 118 12.12 -2.09 -5.04
N ALA A 119 12.82 -2.21 -3.92
CA ALA A 119 12.93 -1.14 -2.95
C ALA A 119 13.41 0.13 -3.66
N VAL A 120 12.68 1.23 -3.49
CA VAL A 120 13.02 2.50 -4.11
C VAL A 120 13.73 3.36 -3.07
N LEU A 121 15.01 3.63 -3.31
CA LEU A 121 15.80 4.58 -2.54
C LEU A 121 15.56 5.99 -3.09
N VAL A 122 14.99 6.88 -2.27
CA VAL A 122 14.75 8.28 -2.65
C VAL A 122 15.81 9.16 -2.01
N TRP A 123 16.66 9.78 -2.85
CA TRP A 123 17.60 10.81 -2.42
C TRP A 123 16.94 12.17 -2.60
N LEU A 124 16.34 12.71 -1.54
CA LEU A 124 15.73 14.04 -1.56
C LEU A 124 16.76 15.05 -1.02
N VAL A 125 17.04 16.08 -1.81
CA VAL A 125 17.96 17.17 -1.45
C VAL A 125 17.12 18.44 -1.32
N GLU A 126 17.29 19.16 -0.22
CA GLU A 126 16.69 20.47 0.01
C GLU A 126 17.78 21.54 -0.08
N ASP A 127 17.48 22.62 -0.79
CA ASP A 127 18.38 23.76 -0.94
C ASP A 127 18.14 24.75 0.20
N GLY A 128 19.05 24.76 1.16
CA GLY A 128 19.04 25.68 2.30
C GLY A 128 20.02 26.84 2.12
N SER A 129 19.91 27.83 3.02
CA SER A 129 20.83 28.98 3.08
C SER A 129 22.29 28.61 3.37
N GLN A 130 22.56 27.36 3.77
CA GLN A 130 23.90 26.82 4.02
C GLN A 130 24.35 25.77 2.98
N GLY A 131 23.60 25.59 1.89
CA GLY A 131 23.90 24.64 0.81
C GLY A 131 22.89 23.49 0.69
N HIS A 132 23.23 22.51 -0.15
CA HIS A 132 22.43 21.30 -0.39
C HIS A 132 22.46 20.39 0.84
N GLN A 133 21.30 20.15 1.48
CA GLN A 133 21.19 19.22 2.59
C GLN A 133 20.34 18.00 2.19
N LEU A 134 20.83 16.80 2.49
CA LEU A 134 20.06 15.58 2.32
C LEU A 134 18.90 15.56 3.33
N VAL A 135 17.69 15.44 2.82
CA VAL A 135 16.49 15.34 3.64
C VAL A 135 16.45 13.94 4.23
N SER A 136 16.53 13.88 5.56
CA SER A 136 16.43 12.67 6.36
C SER A 136 15.22 12.77 7.29
N ALA A 137 14.80 11.63 7.87
CA ALA A 137 13.70 11.60 8.83
C ALA A 137 13.92 12.55 10.03
N ASP A 138 15.19 12.81 10.38
CA ASP A 138 15.57 13.71 11.48
C ASP A 138 15.63 15.18 11.07
N SER A 139 15.84 15.49 9.79
CA SER A 139 15.98 16.88 9.32
C SER A 139 14.63 17.50 8.95
N SER A 140 13.77 16.74 8.26
CA SER A 140 12.46 17.24 7.80
C SER A 140 11.37 16.16 7.97
N PRO A 141 10.92 15.90 9.23
CA PRO A 141 10.06 14.75 9.55
C PRO A 141 8.71 14.76 8.83
N ALA A 142 8.10 15.94 8.66
CA ALA A 142 6.80 16.10 8.01
C ALA A 142 6.86 15.73 6.52
N MET A 143 7.89 16.19 5.81
CA MET A 143 8.08 15.90 4.38
C MET A 143 8.36 14.41 4.15
N VAL A 144 9.15 13.78 5.02
CA VAL A 144 9.38 12.32 4.97
C VAL A 144 8.11 11.53 5.26
N ALA A 145 7.24 12.00 6.16
CA ALA A 145 5.95 11.38 6.44
C ALA A 145 5.00 11.46 5.23
N ASP A 146 4.91 12.63 4.58
CA ASP A 146 4.09 12.82 3.38
C ASP A 146 4.56 11.93 2.21
N LEU A 147 5.89 11.85 2.03
CA LEU A 147 6.51 10.99 1.03
C LEU A 147 6.21 9.52 1.30
N ARG A 148 6.38 9.07 2.56
CA ARG A 148 6.07 7.69 2.97
C ARG A 148 4.60 7.37 2.76
N ALA A 149 3.69 8.30 3.07
CA ALA A 149 2.26 8.14 2.82
C ALA A 149 1.96 8.02 1.32
N ALA A 150 2.62 8.82 0.47
CA ALA A 150 2.47 8.74 -0.98
C ALA A 150 2.96 7.41 -1.58
N PHE A 151 4.07 6.89 -1.06
CA PHE A 151 4.62 5.59 -1.44
C PHE A 151 3.72 4.44 -0.96
N ALA A 152 3.21 4.53 0.27
CA ALA A 152 2.27 3.55 0.84
C ALA A 152 0.97 3.46 0.02
N ARG A 153 0.41 4.60 -0.42
CA ARG A 153 -0.76 4.65 -1.33
C ARG A 153 -0.53 3.92 -2.65
N ARG A 154 0.72 3.87 -3.12
CA ARG A 154 1.14 3.14 -4.34
C ARG A 154 1.69 1.74 -4.05
N GLY A 155 1.70 1.33 -2.78
CA GLY A 155 2.24 0.06 -2.31
C GLY A 155 3.75 -0.08 -2.45
N ILE A 156 4.51 1.00 -2.68
CA ILE A 156 5.96 0.94 -2.91
C ILE A 156 6.68 0.93 -1.54
N PRO A 157 7.53 -0.07 -1.24
CA PRO A 157 8.36 -0.04 -0.04
C PRO A 157 9.48 1.00 -0.20
N MET A 158 9.61 1.88 0.80
CA MET A 158 10.66 2.88 0.90
C MET A 158 11.67 2.44 1.97
N GLN A 159 12.96 2.44 1.63
CA GLN A 159 14.07 2.21 2.57
C GLN A 159 14.56 3.50 3.21
#